data_AF-A0A970SRC0-F1
#
_entry.id   AF-A0A970SRC0-F1
#
_cell.length_a   1.000
_cell.length_b   1.000
_cell.length_c   1.000
_cell.angle_alpha   90.00
_cell.angle_beta   90.00
_cell.angle_gamma   90.00
#
_symmetry.space_group_name_H-M   'P 1'
#
loop_
_entity.id
_entity.type
_entity.pdbx_description
1 polymer ?
#
loop_
_entity_poly.entity_id
_entity_poly.type
_entity_poly.pdbx_seq_one_letter_code
_entity_poly.pdbx_strand_id
1 'polypeptide(L)'
;PMPTAVGLNDAPWCVVAPMLRSGRVWDWVRGLRFDIDDPTADEALENLALQAAQKEDRLPVVFDTALGGERAPHWDAAASGALTGLVESHQIGDIALAALEGMSRTLGDCIKLMEQRYESSHEKMLLVGGPAKNALWNWITQQQTGKKTYATTFSDASLLGAALLGYGAMYDGCETDELVAGRLKALSKLSAHHELVAPLPIKSPIA
;
A
#
# COMPACT_ATOMS: atom_id res chain seq x y z
N PRO A 1 -12.76 13.52 -5.80
CA PRO A 1 -13.47 14.82 -5.66
C PRO A 1 -13.09 15.47 -4.32
N MET A 2 -12.72 16.75 -4.31
CA MET A 2 -13.08 17.61 -3.16
C MET A 2 -14.00 18.71 -3.66
N PRO A 3 -15.32 18.45 -3.78
CA PRO A 3 -16.30 19.35 -4.37
C PRO A 3 -17.46 19.63 -3.40
N THR A 4 -17.22 19.63 -2.08
CA THR A 4 -18.30 19.85 -1.10
C THR A 4 -18.07 21.05 -0.20
N ALA A 5 -17.02 21.83 -0.43
CA ALA A 5 -16.71 22.99 0.38
C ALA A 5 -16.98 24.28 -0.38
N VAL A 6 -17.85 25.12 0.20
CA VAL A 6 -18.20 26.44 -0.33
C VAL A 6 -17.05 27.45 -0.13
N GLY A 7 -16.16 27.19 0.83
CA GLY A 7 -14.94 27.96 1.07
C GLY A 7 -13.73 27.11 1.47
N LEU A 8 -12.52 27.65 1.36
CA LEU A 8 -11.26 26.94 1.67
C LEU A 8 -11.21 26.43 3.12
N ASN A 9 -11.86 27.14 4.05
CA ASN A 9 -11.94 26.74 5.47
C ASN A 9 -12.85 25.53 5.70
N ASP A 10 -13.79 25.27 4.79
CA ASP A 10 -14.73 24.14 4.87
C ASP A 10 -14.25 22.95 4.02
N ALA A 11 -13.09 23.10 3.36
CA ALA A 11 -12.50 22.05 2.54
C ALA A 11 -12.22 20.82 3.42
N PRO A 12 -12.62 19.61 2.97
CA PRO A 12 -12.13 18.41 3.62
C PRO A 12 -10.60 18.42 3.60
N TRP A 13 -9.98 17.81 4.60
CA TRP A 13 -8.54 17.66 4.64
C TRP A 13 -8.20 16.18 4.75
N CYS A 14 -7.02 15.83 4.25
CA CYS A 14 -6.51 14.47 4.26
C CYS A 14 -5.20 14.45 5.04
N VAL A 15 -5.10 13.53 6.00
CA VAL A 15 -3.82 13.23 6.66
C VAL A 15 -3.00 12.38 5.71
N VAL A 16 -1.75 12.76 5.51
CA VAL A 16 -0.82 12.01 4.67
C VAL A 16 0.40 11.62 5.50
N ALA A 17 0.66 10.32 5.57
CA ALA A 17 1.87 9.75 6.15
C ALA A 17 2.74 9.19 5.00
N PRO A 18 3.67 9.99 4.46
CA PRO A 18 4.42 9.57 3.30
C PRO A 18 5.57 8.65 3.73
N MET A 19 5.57 7.39 3.28
CA MET A 19 6.71 6.48 3.42
C MET A 19 7.68 6.68 2.26
N LEU A 20 8.98 6.47 2.48
CA LEU A 20 9.95 6.52 1.39
C LEU A 20 10.10 5.14 0.72
N ARG A 21 10.23 5.17 -0.62
CA ARG A 21 10.79 4.06 -1.41
C ARG A 21 10.10 2.69 -1.29
N SER A 22 8.84 2.59 -0.87
CA SER A 22 8.13 1.30 -0.77
C SER A 22 8.30 0.39 -2.00
N GLY A 23 7.85 0.81 -3.19
CA GLY A 23 8.07 0.03 -4.43
C GLY A 23 9.55 -0.21 -4.77
N ARG A 24 10.44 0.72 -4.40
CA ARG A 24 11.88 0.62 -4.66
C ARG A 24 12.59 -0.37 -3.73
N VAL A 25 12.02 -0.69 -2.57
CA VAL A 25 12.52 -1.77 -1.69
C VAL A 25 12.31 -3.11 -2.39
N TRP A 26 11.12 -3.32 -2.98
CA TRP A 26 10.85 -4.50 -3.78
C TRP A 26 11.78 -4.59 -5.01
N ASP A 27 11.94 -3.49 -5.75
CA ASP A 27 12.88 -3.41 -6.88
C ASP A 27 14.32 -3.75 -6.45
N TRP A 28 14.74 -3.29 -5.27
CA TRP A 28 16.07 -3.56 -4.74
C TRP A 28 16.27 -5.06 -4.45
N VAL A 29 15.32 -5.70 -3.76
CA VAL A 29 15.38 -7.15 -3.50
C VAL A 29 15.35 -7.94 -4.82
N ARG A 30 14.52 -7.53 -5.78
CA ARG A 30 14.46 -8.12 -7.12
C ARG A 30 15.81 -8.08 -7.81
N GLY A 31 16.49 -6.93 -7.77
CA GLY A 31 17.83 -6.73 -8.34
C GLY A 31 18.95 -7.54 -7.67
N LEU A 32 18.73 -8.13 -6.49
CA LEU A 32 19.70 -9.04 -5.88
C LEU A 32 19.76 -10.41 -6.56
N ARG A 33 18.74 -10.77 -7.34
CA ARG A 33 18.61 -12.12 -7.93
C ARG A 33 18.33 -12.11 -9.42
N PHE A 34 17.57 -11.15 -9.91
CA PHE A 34 17.08 -11.11 -11.29
C PHE A 34 17.65 -9.91 -12.02
N ASP A 35 17.80 -10.05 -13.34
CA ASP A 35 18.18 -8.94 -14.20
C ASP A 35 17.08 -7.87 -14.21
N ILE A 36 17.51 -6.61 -14.39
CA ILE A 36 16.60 -5.45 -14.32
C ILE A 36 15.45 -5.58 -15.32
N ASP A 37 15.73 -6.12 -16.51
CA ASP A 37 14.81 -6.22 -17.65
C ASP A 37 14.06 -7.56 -17.73
N ASP A 38 14.23 -8.47 -16.76
CA ASP A 38 13.52 -9.75 -16.74
C ASP A 38 12.02 -9.54 -16.46
N PRO A 39 11.14 -9.81 -17.43
CA PRO A 39 9.70 -9.57 -17.28
C PRO A 39 9.02 -10.54 -16.32
N THR A 40 9.69 -11.63 -15.94
CA THR A 40 9.17 -12.66 -15.03
C THR A 40 9.63 -12.47 -13.59
N ALA A 41 10.56 -11.53 -13.35
CA ALA A 41 11.24 -11.37 -12.07
C ALA A 41 10.29 -11.08 -10.90
N ASP A 42 9.25 -10.26 -11.11
CA ASP A 42 8.27 -9.95 -10.05
C ASP A 42 7.47 -11.19 -9.63
N GLU A 43 6.93 -11.94 -10.59
CA GLU A 43 6.17 -13.16 -10.33
C GLU A 43 7.06 -14.24 -9.71
N ALA A 44 8.29 -14.40 -10.21
CA ALA A 44 9.26 -15.34 -9.66
C ALA A 44 9.64 -14.99 -8.22
N LEU A 45 9.88 -13.72 -7.91
CA LEU A 45 10.22 -13.27 -6.55
C LEU A 45 9.03 -13.39 -5.60
N GLU A 46 7.81 -13.07 -6.04
CA GLU A 46 6.58 -13.27 -5.25
C GLU A 46 6.38 -14.74 -4.92
N ASN A 47 6.60 -15.65 -5.87
CA ASN A 47 6.52 -17.09 -5.64
C ASN A 47 7.58 -17.58 -4.63
N LEU A 48 8.81 -17.07 -4.68
CA LEU A 48 9.85 -17.39 -3.70
C LEU A 48 9.50 -16.88 -2.30
N ALA A 49 8.94 -15.68 -2.20
CA ALA A 49 8.46 -15.12 -0.94
C ALA A 49 7.27 -15.93 -0.38
N LEU A 50 6.36 -16.38 -1.24
CA LEU A 50 5.24 -17.23 -0.86
C LEU A 50 5.72 -18.59 -0.31
N GLN A 51 6.67 -19.22 -0.99
CA GLN A 51 7.29 -20.47 -0.51
C GLN A 51 7.94 -20.28 0.86
N ALA A 52 8.66 -19.17 1.07
CA ALA A 52 9.23 -18.83 2.38
C ALA A 52 8.15 -18.65 3.46
N ALA A 53 7.01 -18.05 3.12
CA ALA A 53 5.89 -17.85 4.05
C ALA A 53 5.17 -19.17 4.43
N GLN A 54 5.29 -20.20 3.59
CA GLN A 54 4.70 -21.52 3.78
C GLN A 54 5.58 -22.50 4.56
N LYS A 55 6.86 -22.16 4.82
CA LYS A 55 7.79 -23.05 5.54
C LYS A 55 7.31 -23.36 6.97
N GLU A 56 7.23 -24.64 7.31
CA GLU A 56 6.86 -25.09 8.67
C GLU A 56 7.91 -24.73 9.72
N ASP A 57 9.17 -24.62 9.34
CA ASP A 57 10.33 -24.30 10.19
C ASP A 57 10.89 -22.89 9.89
N ARG A 58 10.06 -21.98 9.36
CA ARG A 58 10.44 -20.59 9.07
C ARG A 58 11.16 -19.94 10.26
N LEU A 59 12.44 -19.62 10.08
CA LEU A 59 13.23 -18.84 11.02
C LEU A 59 12.99 -17.34 10.80
N PRO A 60 13.03 -16.52 11.87
CA PRO A 60 12.72 -15.11 11.76
C PRO A 60 13.88 -14.33 11.13
N VAL A 61 13.55 -13.56 10.10
CA VAL A 61 14.40 -12.50 9.54
C VAL A 61 13.57 -11.23 9.46
N VAL A 62 14.14 -10.14 9.95
CA VAL A 62 13.47 -8.83 10.01
C VAL A 62 14.23 -7.87 9.12
N PHE A 63 13.49 -7.20 8.24
CA PHE A 63 14.01 -6.13 7.39
C PHE A 63 13.42 -4.78 7.82
N ASP A 64 14.28 -3.88 8.26
CA ASP A 64 14.01 -2.44 8.29
C ASP A 64 14.23 -1.88 6.88
N THR A 65 13.18 -1.31 6.29
CA THR A 65 13.13 -0.98 4.86
C THR A 65 13.62 0.43 4.52
N ALA A 66 14.21 1.17 5.47
CA ALA A 66 14.71 2.53 5.30
C ALA A 66 15.96 2.65 4.38
N LEU A 67 15.95 2.05 3.19
CA LEU A 67 17.08 1.97 2.24
C LEU A 67 17.58 3.31 1.69
N GLY A 68 16.88 4.42 1.95
CA GLY A 68 17.31 5.74 1.52
C GLY A 68 16.77 6.83 2.44
N GLY A 69 16.88 6.62 3.75
CA GLY A 69 16.20 7.41 4.77
C GLY A 69 14.74 7.00 4.93
N GLU A 70 14.09 7.57 5.94
CA GLU A 70 12.66 7.40 6.17
C GLU A 70 11.98 8.74 6.42
N ARG A 71 10.72 8.85 5.95
CA ARG A 71 9.81 9.94 6.33
C ARG A 71 8.91 9.40 7.43
N ALA A 72 7.63 9.19 7.19
CA ALA A 72 6.77 8.61 8.21
C ALA A 72 7.18 7.14 8.47
N PRO A 73 7.20 6.68 9.73
CA PRO A 73 6.78 7.40 10.93
C PRO A 73 7.87 8.22 11.64
N HIS A 74 9.16 7.98 11.37
CA HIS A 74 10.27 8.45 12.22
C HIS A 74 10.94 9.78 11.81
N TRP A 75 10.80 10.18 10.55
CA TRP A 75 11.38 11.38 9.94
C TRP A 75 12.90 11.47 10.05
N ASP A 76 13.57 10.37 9.76
CA ASP A 76 15.03 10.25 9.83
C ASP A 76 15.65 10.09 8.45
N ALA A 77 16.25 11.16 7.95
CA ALA A 77 16.95 11.15 6.66
C ALA A 77 18.26 10.34 6.68
N ALA A 78 18.82 10.06 7.86
CA ALA A 78 20.03 9.27 8.02
C ALA A 78 19.74 7.77 8.25
N ALA A 79 18.46 7.39 8.38
CA ALA A 79 18.06 6.00 8.51
C ALA A 79 18.56 5.16 7.32
N SER A 80 19.00 3.95 7.62
CA SER A 80 19.48 2.97 6.65
C SER A 80 18.77 1.65 6.87
N GLY A 81 18.45 0.94 5.79
CA GLY A 81 17.83 -0.37 5.91
C GLY A 81 18.75 -1.38 6.60
N ALA A 82 18.15 -2.32 7.34
CA ALA A 82 18.87 -3.31 8.14
C ALA A 82 18.18 -4.67 8.06
N LEU A 83 18.95 -5.72 7.73
CA LEU A 83 18.51 -7.11 7.85
C LEU A 83 19.06 -7.69 9.15
N THR A 84 18.18 -8.21 9.99
CA THR A 84 18.51 -8.80 11.29
C THR A 84 17.92 -10.20 11.42
N GLY A 85 18.58 -11.08 12.18
CA GLY A 85 18.16 -12.49 12.33
C GLY A 85 18.63 -13.44 11.22
N LEU A 86 19.47 -12.98 10.29
CA LEU A 86 20.00 -13.85 9.23
C LEU A 86 20.83 -15.02 9.79
N VAL A 87 20.39 -16.23 9.46
CA VAL A 87 21.15 -17.49 9.52
C VAL A 87 21.41 -18.07 8.13
N GLU A 88 22.34 -19.04 8.03
CA GLU A 88 22.82 -19.67 6.79
C GLU A 88 21.70 -20.28 5.91
N SER A 89 20.62 -20.77 6.51
CA SER A 89 19.51 -21.39 5.78
C SER A 89 18.60 -20.41 5.04
N HIS A 90 18.68 -19.10 5.32
CA HIS A 90 17.86 -18.11 4.62
C HIS A 90 18.26 -17.98 3.15
N GLN A 91 17.25 -17.80 2.31
CA GLN A 91 17.39 -17.61 0.87
C GLN A 91 16.75 -16.29 0.46
N ILE A 92 16.85 -15.94 -0.84
CA ILE A 92 16.27 -14.70 -1.36
C ILE A 92 14.75 -14.60 -1.12
N GLY A 93 14.03 -15.72 -1.10
CA GLY A 93 12.60 -15.75 -0.78
C GLY A 93 12.30 -15.29 0.65
N ASP A 94 13.16 -15.64 1.62
CA ASP A 94 12.99 -15.20 3.01
C ASP A 94 13.28 -13.70 3.15
N ILE A 95 14.27 -13.18 2.41
CA ILE A 95 14.57 -11.74 2.35
C ILE A 95 13.43 -10.97 1.67
N ALA A 96 12.88 -11.50 0.59
CA ALA A 96 11.74 -10.92 -0.12
C ALA A 96 10.49 -10.88 0.75
N LEU A 97 10.21 -11.96 1.49
CA LEU A 97 9.14 -11.99 2.47
C LEU A 97 9.37 -10.96 3.57
N ALA A 98 10.58 -10.88 4.14
CA ALA A 98 10.92 -9.90 5.15
C ALA A 98 10.76 -8.46 4.67
N ALA A 99 11.00 -8.19 3.38
CA ALA A 99 10.74 -6.90 2.76
C ALA A 99 9.24 -6.57 2.72
N LEU A 100 8.39 -7.51 2.30
CA LEU A 100 6.93 -7.33 2.29
C LEU A 100 6.39 -7.11 3.71
N GLU A 101 6.85 -7.91 4.68
CA GLU A 101 6.51 -7.75 6.09
C GLU A 101 7.00 -6.40 6.63
N GLY A 102 8.24 -6.00 6.34
CA GLY A 102 8.82 -4.73 6.76
C GLY A 102 8.04 -3.51 6.25
N MET A 103 7.72 -3.48 4.95
CA MET A 103 6.88 -2.42 4.39
C MET A 103 5.50 -2.37 5.04
N SER A 104 4.91 -3.54 5.32
CA SER A 104 3.60 -3.64 5.97
C SER A 104 3.63 -3.18 7.43
N ARG A 105 4.73 -3.45 8.15
CA ARG A 105 4.96 -2.96 9.52
C ARG A 105 5.02 -1.43 9.56
N THR A 106 5.88 -0.83 8.74
CA THR A 106 6.03 0.63 8.66
C THR A 106 4.71 1.32 8.29
N LEU A 107 3.94 0.74 7.35
CA LEU A 107 2.60 1.21 7.01
C LEU A 107 1.63 1.11 8.20
N GLY A 108 1.64 -0.02 8.90
CA GLY A 108 0.84 -0.22 10.11
C GLY A 108 1.15 0.79 11.20
N ASP A 109 2.41 1.13 11.40
CA ASP A 109 2.82 2.14 12.39
C ASP A 109 2.37 3.54 12.01
N CYS A 110 2.46 3.90 10.72
CA CYS A 110 1.90 5.16 10.21
C CYS A 110 0.40 5.24 10.50
N ILE A 111 -0.34 4.16 10.23
CA ILE A 111 -1.79 4.12 10.44
C ILE A 111 -2.14 4.22 11.91
N LYS A 112 -1.46 3.47 12.79
CA LYS A 112 -1.66 3.54 14.24
C LYS A 112 -1.44 4.96 14.76
N LEU A 113 -0.37 5.62 14.32
CA LEU A 113 -0.09 7.01 14.73
C LEU A 113 -1.19 7.98 14.26
N MET A 114 -1.68 7.83 13.04
CA MET A 114 -2.80 8.65 12.54
C MET A 114 -4.08 8.39 13.35
N GLU A 115 -4.44 7.13 13.57
CA GLU A 115 -5.64 6.75 14.32
C GLU A 115 -5.60 7.25 15.77
N GLN A 116 -4.45 7.13 16.43
CA GLN A 116 -4.23 7.67 17.77
C GLN A 116 -4.32 9.19 17.81
N ARG A 117 -3.69 9.89 16.86
CA ARG A 117 -3.65 11.36 16.84
C ARG A 117 -5.02 12.00 16.63
N TYR A 118 -5.90 11.33 15.89
CA TYR A 118 -7.21 11.84 15.51
C TYR A 118 -8.38 11.11 16.18
N GLU A 119 -8.08 10.22 17.14
CA GLU A 119 -9.07 9.43 17.87
C GLU A 119 -10.08 8.75 16.92
N SER A 120 -9.56 8.17 15.84
CA SER A 120 -10.34 7.58 14.76
C SER A 120 -9.96 6.13 14.52
N SER A 121 -10.85 5.36 13.89
CA SER A 121 -10.60 3.98 13.50
C SER A 121 -11.15 3.71 12.11
N HIS A 122 -10.34 3.04 11.29
CA HIS A 122 -10.68 2.67 9.92
C HIS A 122 -10.67 1.15 9.79
N GLU A 123 -11.78 0.60 9.29
CA GLU A 123 -11.93 -0.85 9.07
C GLU A 123 -11.38 -1.31 7.73
N LYS A 124 -11.26 -0.38 6.77
CA LYS A 124 -10.98 -0.67 5.36
C LYS A 124 -9.81 0.15 4.87
N MET A 125 -8.99 -0.48 4.04
CA MET A 125 -7.86 0.13 3.36
C MET A 125 -7.96 -0.15 1.87
N LEU A 126 -7.81 0.90 1.06
CA LEU A 126 -7.73 0.79 -0.39
C LEU A 126 -6.25 0.83 -0.79
N LEU A 127 -5.76 -0.28 -1.34
CA LEU A 127 -4.41 -0.38 -1.90
C LEU A 127 -4.46 -0.04 -3.39
N VAL A 128 -3.55 0.84 -3.82
CA VAL A 128 -3.46 1.32 -5.20
C VAL A 128 -1.99 1.38 -5.65
N GLY A 129 -1.77 1.47 -6.95
CA GLY A 129 -0.44 1.55 -7.55
C GLY A 129 0.22 0.19 -7.77
N GLY A 130 1.48 0.21 -8.20
CA GLY A 130 2.25 -1.00 -8.57
C GLY A 130 2.26 -2.09 -7.49
N PRO A 131 2.60 -1.79 -6.22
CA PRO A 131 2.64 -2.78 -5.15
C PRO A 131 1.32 -3.51 -4.91
N ALA A 132 0.17 -2.86 -5.16
CA ALA A 132 -1.15 -3.46 -4.96
C ALA A 132 -1.44 -4.66 -5.89
N LYS A 133 -0.60 -4.89 -6.92
CA LYS A 133 -0.67 -6.08 -7.78
C LYS A 133 -0.12 -7.34 -7.10
N ASN A 134 0.73 -7.19 -6.09
CA ASN A 134 1.33 -8.31 -5.37
C ASN A 134 0.31 -8.84 -4.34
N ALA A 135 -0.24 -10.01 -4.61
CA ALA A 135 -1.32 -10.59 -3.80
C ALA A 135 -0.83 -10.97 -2.41
N LEU A 136 0.42 -11.44 -2.31
CA LEU A 136 1.05 -11.76 -1.04
C LEU A 136 1.18 -10.53 -0.13
N TRP A 137 1.65 -9.40 -0.67
CA TRP A 137 1.79 -8.15 0.09
C TRP A 137 0.44 -7.60 0.57
N ASN A 138 -0.59 -7.69 -0.26
CA ASN A 138 -1.95 -7.30 0.12
C ASN A 138 -2.44 -8.12 1.33
N TRP A 139 -2.23 -9.44 1.29
CA TRP A 139 -2.57 -10.32 2.42
C TRP A 139 -1.75 -9.98 3.67
N ILE A 140 -0.42 -9.81 3.55
CA ILE A 140 0.47 -9.47 4.67
C ILE A 140 0.06 -8.14 5.29
N THR A 141 -0.24 -7.13 4.48
CA THR A 141 -0.70 -5.81 4.93
C THR A 141 -2.00 -5.93 5.71
N GLN A 142 -2.96 -6.73 5.23
CA GLN A 142 -4.20 -6.99 5.95
C GLN A 142 -3.96 -7.63 7.32
N GLN A 143 -3.07 -8.64 7.40
CA GLN A 143 -2.74 -9.29 8.67
C GLN A 143 -2.02 -8.33 9.63
N GLN A 144 -1.05 -7.55 9.12
CA GLN A 144 -0.24 -6.65 9.93
C GLN A 144 -1.05 -5.47 10.50
N THR A 145 -2.01 -4.98 9.72
CA THR A 145 -2.81 -3.79 10.09
C THR A 145 -4.14 -4.14 10.74
N GLY A 146 -4.61 -5.38 10.57
CA GLY A 146 -5.95 -5.81 10.98
C GLY A 146 -7.08 -5.17 10.17
N LYS A 147 -6.77 -4.47 9.07
CA LYS A 147 -7.74 -3.74 8.25
C LYS A 147 -8.02 -4.51 6.96
N LYS A 148 -9.29 -4.56 6.54
CA LYS A 148 -9.67 -5.22 5.29
C LYS A 148 -9.06 -4.47 4.11
N THR A 149 -8.32 -5.17 3.26
CA THR A 149 -7.69 -4.59 2.08
C THR A 149 -8.56 -4.75 0.85
N TYR A 150 -8.64 -3.69 0.05
CA TYR A 150 -9.39 -3.61 -1.19
C TYR A 150 -8.49 -3.07 -2.29
N ALA A 151 -8.78 -3.45 -3.54
CA ALA A 151 -8.15 -2.88 -4.72
C ALA A 151 -9.21 -2.24 -5.58
N THR A 152 -8.80 -1.18 -6.26
CA THR A 152 -9.57 -0.61 -7.35
C THR A 152 -9.44 -1.49 -8.58
N THR A 153 -10.54 -1.66 -9.32
CA THR A 153 -10.53 -2.23 -10.68
C THR A 153 -9.78 -1.32 -11.66
N PHE A 154 -9.63 -0.04 -11.33
CA PHE A 154 -8.82 0.93 -12.05
C PHE A 154 -7.39 0.91 -11.54
N SER A 155 -6.44 0.69 -12.45
CA SER A 155 -5.00 0.64 -12.13
C SER A 155 -4.41 1.99 -11.72
N ASP A 156 -5.01 3.11 -12.18
CA ASP A 156 -4.54 4.46 -11.90
C ASP A 156 -5.61 5.30 -11.20
N ALA A 157 -5.51 5.37 -9.86
CA ALA A 157 -6.40 6.17 -9.04
C ALA A 157 -6.22 7.69 -9.26
N SER A 158 -5.03 8.13 -9.66
CA SER A 158 -4.74 9.54 -9.92
C SER A 158 -5.41 9.99 -11.21
N LEU A 159 -5.31 9.19 -12.28
CA LEU A 159 -6.00 9.43 -13.54
C LEU A 159 -7.51 9.42 -13.36
N LEU A 160 -8.05 8.46 -12.61
CA LEU A 160 -9.47 8.43 -12.26
C LEU A 160 -9.88 9.70 -11.50
N GLY A 161 -9.09 10.10 -10.50
CA GLY A 161 -9.31 11.35 -9.75
C GLY A 161 -9.34 12.58 -10.64
N ALA A 162 -8.38 12.70 -11.57
CA ALA A 162 -8.31 13.78 -12.54
C ALA A 162 -9.50 13.79 -13.51
N ALA A 163 -9.90 12.63 -14.02
CA ALA A 163 -11.07 12.50 -14.90
C ALA A 163 -12.37 12.89 -14.18
N LEU A 164 -12.54 12.48 -12.92
CA LEU A 164 -13.68 12.88 -12.09
C LEU A 164 -13.72 14.38 -11.82
N LEU A 165 -12.55 14.99 -11.56
CA LEU A 165 -12.44 16.45 -11.39
C LEU A 165 -12.75 17.18 -12.70
N GLY A 166 -12.21 16.74 -13.83
CA GLY A 166 -12.50 17.32 -15.15
C GLY A 166 -13.97 17.23 -15.52
N TYR A 167 -14.62 16.11 -15.23
CA TYR A 167 -16.07 15.94 -15.45
C TYR A 167 -16.92 16.80 -14.51
N GLY A 168 -16.47 17.02 -13.27
CA GLY A 168 -17.10 17.98 -12.36
C GLY A 168 -16.93 19.43 -12.82
N ALA A 169 -15.79 19.76 -13.42
CA ALA A 169 -15.46 21.09 -13.93
C ALA A 169 -16.05 21.39 -15.32
N MET A 170 -16.64 20.40 -16.01
CA MET A 170 -17.46 20.62 -17.22
C MET A 170 -18.77 21.39 -16.94
N TYR A 171 -18.94 21.91 -15.72
CA TYR A 171 -19.94 22.89 -15.37
C TYR A 171 -20.01 24.01 -16.41
N ASP A 172 -21.06 24.00 -17.21
CA ASP A 172 -21.32 24.94 -18.30
C ASP A 172 -21.90 26.28 -17.80
N GLY A 173 -22.02 26.44 -16.47
CA GLY A 173 -22.67 27.60 -15.84
C GLY A 173 -24.19 27.55 -15.80
N CYS A 174 -24.81 26.50 -16.35
CA CYS A 174 -26.27 26.36 -16.43
C CYS A 174 -26.82 25.30 -15.47
N GLU A 175 -26.03 24.27 -15.14
CA GLU A 175 -26.41 23.26 -14.14
C GLU A 175 -26.38 23.84 -12.71
N THR A 176 -27.10 23.22 -11.76
CA THR A 176 -26.97 23.57 -10.34
C THR A 176 -25.90 22.72 -9.65
N ASP A 177 -25.32 23.24 -8.57
CA ASP A 177 -24.31 22.51 -7.77
C ASP A 177 -24.82 21.15 -7.30
N GLU A 178 -26.12 21.03 -6.99
CA GLU A 178 -26.75 19.76 -6.59
C GLU A 178 -26.75 18.71 -7.71
N LEU A 179 -26.94 19.13 -8.96
CA LEU A 179 -26.91 18.23 -10.12
C LEU A 179 -25.49 17.73 -10.38
N VAL A 180 -24.49 18.62 -10.31
CA VAL A 180 -23.08 18.24 -10.43
C VAL A 180 -22.67 17.30 -9.29
N ALA A 181 -23.03 17.62 -8.05
CA ALA A 181 -22.75 16.80 -6.89
C ALA A 181 -23.43 15.42 -6.98
N GLY A 182 -24.70 15.36 -7.40
CA GLY A 182 -25.44 14.13 -7.60
C GLY A 182 -24.79 13.21 -8.64
N ARG A 183 -24.31 13.81 -9.74
CA ARG A 183 -23.60 13.11 -10.81
C ARG A 183 -22.23 12.58 -10.36
N LEU A 184 -21.43 13.37 -9.66
CA LEU A 184 -20.17 12.92 -9.06
C LEU A 184 -20.39 11.79 -8.03
N LYS A 185 -21.47 11.86 -7.26
CA LYS A 185 -21.87 10.82 -6.29
C LYS A 185 -22.35 9.54 -6.95
N ALA A 186 -22.97 9.62 -8.13
CA ALA A 186 -23.29 8.43 -8.92
C ALA A 186 -22.02 7.71 -9.43
N LEU A 187 -20.98 8.48 -9.77
CA LEU A 187 -19.69 7.96 -10.22
C LEU A 187 -18.85 7.33 -9.09
N SER A 188 -19.12 7.66 -7.82
CA SER A 188 -18.45 6.99 -6.68
C SER A 188 -18.81 5.50 -6.57
N LYS A 189 -19.79 5.03 -7.36
CA LYS A 189 -20.11 3.59 -7.52
C LYS A 189 -19.24 2.89 -8.56
N LEU A 190 -18.55 3.63 -9.45
CA LEU A 190 -17.63 3.06 -10.45
C LEU A 190 -16.32 2.56 -9.83
N SER A 191 -15.97 3.03 -8.63
CA SER A 191 -14.82 2.53 -7.87
C SER A 191 -15.13 1.24 -7.09
N ALA A 192 -16.16 0.47 -7.50
CA ALA A 192 -16.63 -0.74 -6.83
C ALA A 192 -15.45 -1.61 -6.37
N HIS A 193 -15.22 -1.56 -5.07
CA HIS A 193 -14.11 -2.18 -4.39
C HIS A 193 -14.33 -3.67 -4.36
N HIS A 194 -13.43 -4.44 -4.95
CA HIS A 194 -13.38 -5.88 -4.73
C HIS A 194 -12.45 -6.12 -3.54
N GLU A 195 -12.89 -6.94 -2.59
CA GLU A 195 -12.01 -7.40 -1.51
C GLU A 195 -10.82 -8.10 -2.15
N LEU A 196 -9.60 -7.70 -1.76
CA LEU A 196 -8.39 -8.10 -2.49
C LEU A 196 -8.03 -9.57 -2.29
N VAL A 197 -8.61 -10.24 -1.29
CA VAL A 197 -7.94 -11.41 -0.73
C VAL A 197 -8.91 -12.51 -0.32
N ALA A 198 -8.83 -13.64 -1.04
CA ALA A 198 -9.11 -14.95 -0.46
C ALA A 198 -7.94 -15.34 0.46
N PRO A 199 -8.17 -15.94 1.64
CA PRO A 199 -7.09 -16.26 2.58
C PRO A 199 -6.00 -17.10 1.90
N LEU A 200 -4.76 -16.59 1.89
CA LEU A 200 -3.59 -17.38 1.49
C LEU A 200 -3.21 -18.31 2.65
N PRO A 201 -2.87 -19.59 2.39
CA PRO A 201 -2.56 -20.58 3.42
C PRO A 201 -1.13 -20.39 3.94
N ILE A 202 -0.85 -19.22 4.52
CA ILE A 202 0.48 -18.88 5.03
C ILE A 202 0.41 -18.48 6.51
N LYS A 203 1.53 -18.66 7.21
CA LYS A 203 1.63 -18.28 8.63
C LYS A 203 1.49 -16.76 8.78
N SER A 204 1.05 -16.33 9.97
CA SER A 204 0.96 -14.92 10.29
C SER A 204 2.32 -14.22 10.08
N PRO A 205 2.32 -12.97 9.57
CA PRO A 205 3.54 -12.19 9.43
C PRO A 205 4.31 -12.06 10.75
N ILE A 206 5.63 -11.90 10.66
CA ILE A 206 6.45 -11.63 11.84
C ILE A 206 6.14 -10.21 12.34
N ALA A 207 5.71 -10.13 13.60
CA ALA A 207 5.35 -8.89 14.28
C ALA A 207 6.51 -7.89 14.36
#